data_AF-A0A973E546-F1
#
_entry.id   AF-A0A973E546-F1
#
_cell.length_a   1.000
_cell.length_b   1.000
_cell.length_c   1.000
_cell.angle_alpha   90.00
_cell.angle_beta   90.00
_cell.angle_gamma   90.00
#
_symmetry.space_group_name_H-M   'P 1'
#
loop_
_entity.id
_entity.type
_entity.pdbx_description
1 polymer ?
#
loop_
_entity_poly.entity_id
_entity_poly.type
_entity_poly.pdbx_seq_one_letter_code
_entity_poly.pdbx_strand_id
1 'polypeptide(L)' 'MIKVTLDLTCSVCGHQQFHLPVNNREGSNVRCANCSAFKCRTLDLEKALGAITRLPAGDRPAAA' A
#
# COMPACT_ATOMS: atom_id res chain seq x y z
N MET A 1 2.55 15.21 2.99
CA MET A 1 1.89 13.91 2.71
C MET A 1 1.87 13.75 1.20
N ILE A 2 2.19 12.57 0.68
CA ILE A 2 2.08 12.27 -0.75
C ILE A 2 0.84 11.42 -1.01
N LYS A 3 0.26 11.59 -2.20
CA LYS A 3 -0.84 10.75 -2.68
C LYS A 3 -0.22 9.68 -3.58
N VAL A 4 -0.45 8.43 -3.26
CA VAL A 4 0.01 7.29 -4.06
C VAL A 4 -1.16 6.38 -4.38
N THR A 5 -1.10 5.77 -5.56
CA THR A 5 -2.01 4.70 -5.94
C THR A 5 -1.34 3.39 -5.56
N LEU A 6 -2.02 2.59 -4.77
CA LEU A 6 -1.57 1.26 -4.35
C LEU A 6 -2.53 0.22 -4.91
N ASP A 7 -2.08 -1.00 -5.12
CA ASP A 7 -2.95 -2.15 -5.40
C ASP A 7 -3.69 -2.59 -4.11
N LEU A 8 -4.38 -1.64 -3.50
CA LEU A 8 -5.18 -1.83 -2.30
C LEU A 8 -6.52 -1.15 -2.52
N THR A 9 -7.62 -1.82 -2.23
CA THR A 9 -8.96 -1.24 -2.41
C THR A 9 -9.49 -0.73 -1.07
N CYS A 10 -9.92 0.52 -0.99
CA CYS A 10 -10.55 1.04 0.21
C CYS A 10 -11.88 0.31 0.45
N SER A 11 -12.06 -0.31 1.61
CA SER A 11 -13.28 -1.07 1.93
C SER A 11 -14.51 -0.18 2.14
N VAL A 12 -14.32 1.14 2.26
CA VAL A 12 -15.39 2.12 2.47
C VAL A 12 -15.90 2.69 1.14
N CYS A 13 -15.01 3.02 0.21
CA CYS A 13 -15.39 3.69 -1.04
C CYS A 13 -14.93 2.98 -2.32
N GLY A 14 -14.17 1.88 -2.22
CA GLY A 14 -13.64 1.17 -3.38
C GLY A 14 -12.46 1.85 -4.09
N HIS A 15 -12.00 3.01 -3.62
CA HIS A 15 -10.86 3.69 -4.25
C HIS A 15 -9.51 3.09 -3.86
N GLN A 16 -8.56 3.19 -4.78
CA GLN A 16 -7.20 2.65 -4.65
C GLN A 16 -6.14 3.73 -4.35
N GLN A 17 -6.59 4.94 -4.04
CA GLN A 17 -5.70 6.06 -3.73
C GLN A 17 -5.62 6.27 -2.23
N PHE A 18 -4.39 6.39 -1.72
CA PHE A 18 -4.12 6.59 -0.31
C PHE A 18 -3.15 7.75 -0.09
N HIS A 19 -3.30 8.39 1.06
CA HIS A 19 -2.34 9.37 1.56
C HIS A 19 -1.32 8.65 2.42
N LEU A 20 -0.06 8.71 1.96
CA LEU A 20 1.09 8.25 2.72
C LEU A 20 1.83 9.46 3.31
N PRO A 21 2.12 9.45 4.61
CA PRO A 21 3.01 10.42 5.20
C PRO A 21 4.45 10.16 4.72
N VAL A 22 5.11 11.21 4.24
CA VAL A 22 6.50 11.15 3.72
C VAL A 22 7.51 11.00 4.86
N ASN A 23 7.15 11.47 6.05
CA ASN A 23 7.98 11.36 7.23
C ASN A 23 7.45 10.21 8.07
N ASN A 24 8.21 9.12 8.11
CA ASN A 24 7.92 7.92 8.89
C ASN A 24 8.15 8.17 10.39
N ARG A 25 7.60 9.28 10.91
CA ARG A 25 7.48 9.51 12.34
C ARG A 25 6.50 8.46 12.86
N GLU A 26 7.00 7.69 13.81
CA GLU A 26 6.35 6.57 14.50
C GLU A 26 4.85 6.84 14.73
N GLY A 27 3.97 5.95 14.24
CA GLY A 27 2.51 6.10 14.35
C GLY A 27 1.79 6.71 13.14
N SER A 28 2.49 6.85 12.02
CA SER A 28 1.93 7.34 10.77
C SER A 28 0.83 6.42 10.19
N ASN A 29 -0.39 6.97 10.05
CA ASN A 29 -1.58 6.26 9.61
C ASN A 29 -1.83 6.43 8.11
N VAL A 30 -2.08 5.33 7.40
CA VAL A 30 -2.49 5.32 6.00
C VAL A 30 -4.00 5.54 5.93
N ARG A 31 -4.40 6.59 5.21
CA ARG A 31 -5.82 6.94 5.02
C ARG A 31 -6.17 6.94 3.54
N CYS A 32 -7.40 6.59 3.22
CA CYS A 32 -7.89 6.71 1.86
C CYS A 32 -7.91 8.19 1.43
N ALA A 33 -7.48 8.48 0.21
CA ALA A 33 -7.46 9.83 -0.33
C ALA A 33 -8.86 10.37 -0.69
N ASN A 34 -9.87 9.51 -0.74
CA ASN A 34 -11.23 9.90 -1.09
C ASN A 34 -12.11 10.10 0.16
N CYS A 35 -12.18 9.08 1.03
CA CYS A 35 -13.03 9.12 2.23
C CYS A 35 -12.27 9.36 3.54
N SER A 36 -10.94 9.52 3.50
CA SER A 36 -10.08 9.67 4.70
C SER A 36 -10.19 8.53 5.72
N ALA A 37 -10.81 7.41 5.35
CA ALA A 37 -10.97 6.25 6.21
C ALA A 37 -9.60 5.67 6.59
N PHE A 38 -9.44 5.35 7.87
CA PHE A 38 -8.28 4.65 8.38
C PHE A 38 -8.21 3.24 7.78
N LYS A 39 -7.08 2.90 7.16
CA LYS A 39 -6.86 1.59 6.56
C LYS A 39 -5.89 0.76 7.41
N CYS A 40 -4.66 1.25 7.57
CA CYS A 40 -3.59 0.55 8.26
C CYS A 40 -2.50 1.53 8.70
N ARG A 41 -1.50 1.04 9.45
CA ARG A 41 -0.29 1.82 9.77
C ARG A 41 0.69 1.74 8.61
N THR A 42 1.45 2.81 8.40
CA THR A 42 2.45 2.91 7.32
C THR A 42 3.49 1.79 7.44
N LEU A 43 3.90 1.45 8.67
CA LEU A 43 4.86 0.37 8.94
C LEU A 43 4.38 -1.03 8.52
N ASP A 44 3.08 -1.28 8.63
CA ASP A 44 2.46 -2.54 8.23
C ASP A 44 2.32 -2.60 6.69
N LEU A 45 1.94 -1.48 6.08
CA LEU A 45 1.92 -1.33 4.63
C LEU A 45 3.32 -1.49 4.02
N GLU A 46 4.36 -0.89 4.59
CA GLU A 46 5.74 -1.04 4.15
C GLU A 46 6.23 -2.49 4.29
N LYS A 47 5.87 -3.18 5.39
CA LYS A 47 6.16 -4.62 5.54
C LYS A 47 5.48 -5.45 4.47
N ALA A 48 4.20 -5.19 4.19
CA ALA A 48 3.44 -5.90 3.15
C ALA A 48 4.01 -5.63 1.75
N LEU A 49 4.30 -4.37 1.42
CA LEU A 49 4.94 -3.98 0.16
C LEU A 49 6.34 -4.59 0.02
N GLY A 50 7.12 -4.60 1.09
CA GLY A 50 8.43 -5.24 1.15
C GLY A 50 8.34 -6.76 0.96
N ALA A 51 7.29 -7.41 1.46
CA ALA A 51 7.03 -8.83 1.23
C ALA A 51 6.62 -9.11 -0.23
N ILE A 52 5.80 -8.26 -0.84
CA ILE A 52 5.40 -8.37 -2.26
C ILE A 52 6.61 -8.17 -3.18
N THR A 53 7.48 -7.21 -2.86
CA THR A 53 8.71 -6.93 -3.64
C THR A 53 9.75 -8.05 -3.49
N ARG A 54 9.63 -8.90 -2.46
CA ARG A 54 10.50 -10.06 -2.23
C ARG A 54 10.03 -11.34 -2.90
N LEU A 55 8.86 -11.36 -3.54
CA LEU A 55 8.59 -12.39 -4.54
C LEU A 55 9.55 -12.10 -5.70
N PRO A 56 10.58 -12.94 -5.93
CA PRO A 56 11.30 -12.83 -7.19
C PRO A 56 10.27 -13.02 -8.29
N ALA A 57 10.40 -12.24 -9.36
CA ALA A 57 9.76 -12.53 -10.63
C ALA A 57 10.10 -13.97 -11.01
N GLY A 58 9.26 -14.90 -10.59
CA GLY A 58 9.47 -16.34 -10.62
C GLY A 58 8.22 -17.01 -11.12
N ASP A 59 7.63 -16.45 -12.18
CA ASP A 59 6.70 -17.17 -13.01
C ASP A 59 6.92 -16.74 -14.47
N ARG A 60 7.90 -17.39 -15.10
CA ARG A 60 7.90 -17.57 -16.54
C ARG A 60 7.95 -19.08 -16.76
N PRO A 61 6.85 -19.75 -17.11
CA PRO A 61 6.93 -21.11 -17.61
C PRO A 61 7.53 -21.01 -19.01
N ALA A 62 8.85 -21.17 -19.11
CA ALA A 62 9.48 -21.43 -20.40
C ALA A 62 9.19 -22.88 -20.75
N ALA A 63 8.13 -23.08 -21.53
CA ALA A 63 7.95 -24.30 -22.30
C ALA A 63 9.18 -24.52 -23.20
N ALA A 64 9.81 -25.68 -23.09
CA ALA A 64 10.68 -26.29 -24.09
C ALA A 64 10.68 -27.80 -23.89
#